data_AF-A0A502BU83-F1
#
_entry.id   AF-A0A502BU83-F1
#
_cell.length_a   1.000
_cell.length_b   1.000
_cell.length_c   1.000
_cell.angle_alpha   90.00
_cell.angle_beta   90.00
_cell.angle_gamma   90.00
#
_symmetry.space_group_name_H-M   'P 1'
#
loop_
_entity.id
_entity.type
_entity.pdbx_description
1 polymer ?
#
loop_
_entity_poly.entity_id
_entity_poly.type
_entity_poly.pdbx_seq_one_letter_code
_entity_poly.pdbx_strand_id
1 'polypeptide(L)' 'MAWAIFKVECNWSRPRSRYSFNAKASPEPQERPQDFIDYCVSKGWAEAVTSPTRDEKRALKGRKRA' A
#
# COMPACT_ATOMS: atom_id res chain seq x y z
N MET A 1 4.00 -9.73 2.78
CA MET A 1 3.17 -8.52 2.55
C MET A 1 4.10 -7.43 2.04
N ALA A 2 3.63 -6.65 1.06
CA ALA A 2 4.45 -5.68 0.36
C ALA A 2 4.09 -4.25 0.80
N TRP A 3 4.98 -3.30 0.53
CA TRP A 3 4.80 -1.91 0.90
C TRP A 3 4.83 -1.04 -0.35
N ALA A 4 3.89 -0.11 -0.43
CA ALA A 4 3.85 0.87 -1.51
C ALA A 4 3.30 2.20 -1.02
N ILE A 5 3.80 3.28 -1.62
CA ILE A 5 3.21 4.61 -1.48
C ILE A 5 2.23 4.77 -2.64
N PHE A 6 0.96 4.98 -2.30
CA PHE A 6 -0.11 5.15 -3.27
C PHE A 6 -0.29 6.63 -3.57
N LYS A 7 -0.07 7.04 -4.82
CA LYS A 7 -0.24 8.42 -5.27
C LYS A 7 -1.69 8.73 -5.61
N VAL A 8 -2.45 7.71 -5.97
CA VAL A 8 -3.85 7.79 -6.40
C VAL A 8 -4.69 6.78 -5.64
N GLU A 9 -5.97 7.08 -5.44
CA GLU A 9 -6.90 6.09 -4.93
C GLU A 9 -7.06 4.98 -5.97
N CYS A 10 -6.90 3.74 -5.52
CA CYS A 10 -6.94 2.57 -6.38
C CYS A 10 -7.80 1.48 -5.75
N ASN A 11 -8.56 0.82 -6.61
CA ASN A 11 -9.39 -0.31 -6.28
C ASN A 11 -9.04 -1.44 -7.25
N TRP A 12 -8.82 -2.63 -6.70
CA TRP A 12 -8.58 -3.83 -7.47
C TRP A 12 -9.25 -5.02 -6.82
N SER A 13 -10.03 -5.72 -7.63
CA SER A 13 -10.56 -7.02 -7.27
C SER A 13 -9.59 -8.09 -7.74
N ARG A 14 -9.12 -8.91 -6.81
CA ARG A 14 -8.16 -9.97 -7.12
C ARG A 14 -8.82 -11.01 -8.05
N PRO A 15 -8.26 -11.31 -9.23
CA PRO A 15 -8.84 -12.29 -10.14
C PRO A 15 -8.97 -13.66 -9.47
N ARG A 16 -10.09 -14.35 -9.71
CA ARG A 16 -10.40 -15.68 -9.13
C ARG A 16 -10.48 -15.70 -7.59
N SER A 17 -10.71 -14.54 -6.97
CA SER A 17 -10.91 -14.43 -5.53
C SER A 17 -12.11 -13.53 -5.22
N ARG A 18 -12.71 -13.73 -4.04
CA ARG A 18 -13.79 -12.88 -3.53
C ARG A 18 -13.26 -11.61 -2.84
N TYR A 19 -11.93 -11.49 -2.70
CA TYR A 19 -11.29 -10.37 -2.03
C TYR A 19 -11.04 -9.22 -3.00
N SER A 20 -11.52 -8.05 -2.62
CA SER A 20 -11.17 -6.78 -3.23
C SER A 20 -10.31 -5.97 -2.27
N PHE A 21 -9.36 -5.23 -2.83
CA PHE A 21 -8.45 -4.37 -2.09
C PHE A 21 -8.60 -2.95 -2.60
N ASN A 22 -8.66 -2.03 -1.66
CA ASN A 22 -8.57 -0.61 -1.92
C ASN A 22 -7.36 -0.01 -1.20
N ALA A 23 -6.77 1.00 -1.82
CA ALA A 23 -5.80 1.87 -1.17
C ALA A 23 -6.12 3.32 -1.49
N LYS A 24 -6.09 4.15 -0.46
CA LYS A 24 -6.24 5.59 -0.60
C LYS A 24 -4.91 6.20 -0.96
N ALA A 25 -4.94 7.27 -1.74
CA ALA A 25 -3.76 8.11 -1.95
C ALA A 25 -3.28 8.63 -0.59
N SER A 26 -2.04 8.32 -0.24
CA SER A 26 -1.40 8.80 0.98
C SER A 26 0.10 8.90 0.75
N PRO A 27 0.76 9.95 1.25
CA PRO A 27 2.22 10.04 1.21
C PRO A 27 2.90 8.99 2.11
N GLU A 28 2.14 8.32 2.98
CA GLU A 28 2.66 7.29 3.87
C GLU A 28 2.67 5.91 3.20
N PRO A 29 3.74 5.11 3.39
CA PRO A 29 3.82 3.77 2.85
C PRO A 29 2.78 2.86 3.50
N GLN A 30 2.00 2.17 2.68
CA GLN A 30 0.93 1.29 3.12
C GLN A 30 1.26 -0.17 2.86
N GLU A 31 0.90 -1.03 3.82
CA GLU A 31 1.02 -2.47 3.69
C GLU A 31 -0.18 -3.04 2.93
N ARG A 32 0.11 -3.72 1.82
CA ARG A 32 -0.89 -4.38 0.98
C ARG A 32 -0.36 -5.71 0.41
N PRO A 33 -1.23 -6.56 -0.14
CA PRO A 33 -0.82 -7.75 -0.88
C PRO A 33 0.14 -7.39 -2.03
N GLN A 34 1.13 -8.25 -2.28
CA GLN A 34 2.15 -8.03 -3.31
C GLN A 34 1.51 -7.86 -4.70
N ASP A 35 0.55 -8.71 -5.04
CA ASP A 35 -0.16 -8.70 -6.32
C ASP A 35 -0.98 -7.43 -6.53
N PHE A 36 -1.58 -6.89 -5.46
CA PHE A 36 -2.23 -5.58 -5.53
C PHE A 36 -1.24 -4.45 -5.80
N ILE A 37 -0.09 -4.47 -5.13
CA ILE A 37 0.97 -3.48 -5.32
C ILE A 37 1.54 -3.57 -6.72
N ASP A 38 1.87 -4.78 -7.20
CA ASP A 38 2.38 -5.01 -8.55
C ASP A 38 1.40 -4.49 -9.60
N TYR A 39 0.10 -4.75 -9.43
CA TYR A 39 -0.94 -4.20 -10.29
C TYR A 39 -0.92 -2.67 -10.28
N CYS A 40 -0.90 -2.04 -9.11
CA CYS A 40 -0.93 -0.58 -8.98
C CYS A 40 0.36 0.08 -9.51
N VAL A 41 1.52 -0.54 -9.30
CA VAL A 41 2.83 -0.10 -9.84
C VAL A 41 2.84 -0.23 -11.37
N SER A 42 2.32 -1.33 -11.91
CA SER A 42 2.21 -1.52 -13.37
C SER A 42 1.34 -0.45 -14.06
N LYS A 43 0.39 0.14 -13.33
CA LYS A 43 -0.46 1.24 -13.79
C LYS A 43 0.13 2.62 -13.50
N GLY A 44 1.24 2.71 -12.79
CA GLY A 44 1.85 3.97 -12.35
C GLY A 44 1.10 4.67 -11.21
N TRP A 45 0.19 3.98 -10.52
CA TRP A 45 -0.61 4.55 -9.42
C TRP A 45 0.08 4.47 -8.06
N ALA A 46 1.04 3.56 -7.92
CA ALA A 46 1.79 3.35 -6.70
C ALA A 46 3.29 3.21 -7.00
N GLU A 47 4.10 3.51 -6.01
CA GLU A 47 5.53 3.22 -6.01
C GLU A 47 5.80 2.13 -4.99
N ALA A 48 6.35 1.01 -5.45
CA ALA A 48 6.82 -0.04 -4.56
C ALA A 48 7.97 0.52 -3.72
N VAL A 49 7.83 0.40 -2.41
CA VAL A 49 8.88 0.79 -1.48
C VAL A 49 9.34 -0.42 -0.71
N THR A 50 10.60 -0.37 -0.27
CA THR A 50 11.12 -1.39 0.64
C THR A 50 10.34 -1.36 1.95
N SER A 51 10.24 -2.49 2.65
CA SER A 51 9.57 -2.53 3.95
C SER A 51 10.17 -1.44 4.84
N PRO A 52 9.34 -0.53 5.40
CA PRO A 52 9.83 0.47 6.33
C PRO A 52 10.51 -0.25 7.50
N THR A 53 11.63 0.34 7.92
CA THR A 53 12.42 -0.11 9.05
C THR A 53 11.57 -0.09 10.33
N ARG A 54 12.02 -0.79 11.37
CA ARG A 54 11.28 -0.89 12.64
C ARG A 54 10.96 0.50 13.22
N ASP A 55 11.84 1.47 13.01
CA ASP A 55 11.68 2.85 13.49
C ASP A 55 10.65 3.63 12.66
N GLU A 56 10.63 3.45 11.34
CA GLU A 56 9.60 4.05 10.46
C GLU A 56 8.21 3.46 10.73
N LYS A 57 8.13 2.15 11.01
CA LYS A 57 6.87 1.53 11.47
C LYS A 57 6.41 2.12 12.81
N ARG A 58 7.34 2.47 13.70
CA ARG A 58 7.03 3.10 15.00
C ARG A 58 6.54 4.54 14.81
N ALA A 59 7.14 5.29 13.88
CA ALA A 59 6.67 6.62 13.49
C ALA A 59 5.25 6.57 12.89
N LEU A 60 4.98 5.61 11.99
CA LEU A 60 3.64 5.40 11.40
C LEU A 60 2.58 5.05 12.47
N LYS A 61 2.92 4.20 13.45
CA LYS A 61 2.02 3.86 14.57
C LYS A 61 1.79 5.02 15.54
N GLY A 62 2.80 5.86 15.75
CA GLY A 62 2.75 7.00 16.67
C GLY A 62 1.75 8.06 16.21
N ARG A 63 1.64 8.31 14.90
CA ARG A 63 0.74 9.33 14.33
C ARG A 63 -0.74 9.02 14.44
N LYS A 64 -1.14 7.75 14.58
CA LYS A 64 -2.55 7.33 14.78
C LYS A 64 -3.09 7.58 16.20
N ARG A 65 -2.28 8.11 17.11
CA ARG A 65 -2.65 8.36 18.52
C ARG A 65 -2.87 9.84 18.87
N ALA A 66 -2.89 10.75 17.90
CA ALA A 66 -3.19 12.16 18.12
C ALA A 66 -4.60 12.50 17.60
#